data_AF-A0A7C7DNY4-F1
#
_entry.id   AF-A0A7C7DNY4-F1
#
_cell.length_a   1.000
_cell.length_b   1.000
_cell.length_c   1.000
_cell.angle_alpha   90.00
_cell.angle_beta   90.00
_cell.angle_gamma   90.00
#
_symmetry.space_group_name_H-M   'P 1'
#
loop_
_entity.id
_entity.type
_entity.pdbx_description
1 polymer ?
#
loop_
_entity_poly.entity_id
_entity_poly.type
_entity_poly.pdbx_seq_one_letter_code
_entity_poly.pdbx_strand_id
1 'polypeptide(L)'
;MPFTPCHLGPSSCAGLLFLRVLDLPTLIVGSVIPDFEPFCVLAFGASRPLHGFWHTFLGGSVLAVFVAAASYSLRGRIRKLTAFFGLAQDSPFAKMLLSSVFGACSHVLLDSSIYGYMRPLYPLDGNPFFGLLSRREVCLISNLSFAIGIPLYLVYLLRRCRTDSTKGGNQTYRTMAGTFCPVGRQREVSVDLTPEERVGAGFPGTRRGRRTASSGSKGTMRLKR
;
A
#
# COMPACT_ATOMS: atom_id res chain seq x y z
N MET A 1 19.22 -11.60 -16.48
CA MET A 1 17.84 -11.40 -16.98
C MET A 1 17.11 -10.57 -15.93
N PRO A 2 16.35 -9.50 -16.26
CA PRO A 2 15.75 -8.68 -15.21
C PRO A 2 14.54 -9.42 -14.65
N PHE A 3 14.73 -10.06 -13.49
CA PHE A 3 13.75 -10.92 -12.82
C PHE A 3 12.53 -10.20 -12.24
N THR A 4 12.46 -8.87 -12.25
CA THR A 4 11.41 -8.14 -11.52
C THR A 4 11.35 -6.62 -11.75
N PRO A 5 12.47 -5.86 -11.96
CA PRO A 5 12.36 -4.40 -12.10
C PRO A 5 11.69 -3.94 -13.42
N CYS A 6 11.77 -4.76 -14.46
CA CYS A 6 11.32 -4.40 -15.81
C CYS A 6 9.83 -4.69 -16.11
N HIS A 7 9.09 -5.31 -15.18
CA HIS A 7 7.64 -5.56 -15.36
C HIS A 7 6.79 -4.91 -14.28
N LEU A 8 7.42 -4.48 -13.19
CA LEU A 8 6.75 -3.85 -12.05
C LEU A 8 6.36 -2.38 -12.33
N GLY A 9 7.11 -1.70 -13.20
CA GLY A 9 6.88 -0.30 -13.58
C GLY A 9 5.50 -0.05 -14.20
N PRO A 10 5.12 -0.75 -15.28
CA PRO A 10 3.84 -0.55 -15.96
C PRO A 10 2.64 -0.83 -15.03
N SER A 11 2.70 -1.92 -14.26
CA SER A 11 1.66 -2.28 -13.30
C SER A 11 1.52 -1.25 -12.18
N SER A 12 2.63 -0.75 -11.64
CA SER A 12 2.60 0.28 -10.59
C SER A 12 2.03 1.60 -11.09
N CYS A 13 2.43 2.03 -12.28
CA CYS A 13 1.91 3.24 -12.93
C CYS A 13 0.41 3.12 -13.21
N ALA A 14 -0.01 2.00 -13.84
CA ALA A 14 -1.41 1.74 -14.14
C ALA A 14 -2.27 1.68 -12.87
N GLY A 15 -1.81 0.99 -11.83
CA GLY A 15 -2.57 0.90 -10.58
C GLY A 15 -2.74 2.25 -9.88
N LEU A 16 -1.73 3.13 -9.93
CA LEU A 16 -1.82 4.49 -9.39
C LEU A 16 -2.78 5.38 -10.21
N LEU A 17 -2.77 5.24 -11.53
CA LEU A 17 -3.66 5.98 -12.42
C LEU A 17 -5.12 5.54 -12.25
N PHE A 18 -5.34 4.24 -12.06
CA PHE A 18 -6.66 3.61 -12.02
C PHE A 18 -7.05 3.12 -10.62
N LEU A 19 -6.59 3.76 -9.53
CA LEU A 19 -6.89 3.35 -8.13
C LEU A 19 -8.39 3.16 -7.81
N ARG A 20 -9.27 3.81 -8.58
CA ARG A 20 -10.73 3.61 -8.45
C ARG A 20 -11.17 2.24 -8.94
N VAL A 21 -10.60 1.76 -10.04
CA VAL A 21 -10.97 0.52 -10.73
C VAL A 21 -10.08 -0.65 -10.30
N LEU A 22 -8.79 -0.41 -10.05
CA LEU A 22 -7.79 -1.43 -9.72
C LEU A 22 -7.35 -1.34 -8.25
N ASP A 23 -7.11 -2.50 -7.67
CA ASP A 23 -6.45 -2.71 -6.38
C ASP A 23 -4.95 -2.77 -6.63
N LEU A 24 -4.22 -1.72 -6.27
CA LEU A 24 -2.80 -1.61 -6.57
C LEU A 24 -1.98 -2.74 -5.94
N PRO A 25 -2.16 -3.12 -4.65
CA PRO A 25 -1.39 -4.20 -4.05
C PRO A 25 -1.59 -5.52 -4.79
N THR A 26 -2.83 -5.86 -5.10
CA THR A 26 -3.15 -7.10 -5.83
C THR A 26 -2.64 -7.06 -7.27
N LEU A 27 -2.69 -5.90 -7.92
CA LEU A 27 -2.13 -5.71 -9.26
C LEU A 27 -0.62 -5.96 -9.29
N ILE A 28 0.12 -5.38 -8.34
CA ILE A 28 1.57 -5.57 -8.23
C ILE A 28 1.89 -7.05 -8.02
N VAL A 29 1.23 -7.71 -7.06
CA VAL A 29 1.43 -9.15 -6.81
C VAL A 29 1.09 -9.98 -8.05
N GLY A 30 -0.02 -9.69 -8.73
CA GLY A 30 -0.42 -10.37 -9.96
C GLY A 30 0.59 -10.22 -11.11
N SER A 31 1.29 -9.08 -11.17
CA SER A 31 2.35 -8.87 -12.17
C SER A 31 3.70 -9.50 -11.84
N VAL A 32 3.92 -9.93 -10.59
CA VAL A 32 5.19 -10.53 -10.14
C VAL A 32 5.06 -12.05 -9.98
N ILE A 33 3.85 -12.56 -9.73
CA ILE A 33 3.66 -13.99 -9.50
C ILE A 33 4.12 -14.90 -10.66
N PRO A 34 4.05 -14.51 -11.96
CA PRO A 34 4.57 -15.36 -13.02
C PRO A 34 6.08 -15.60 -12.91
N ASP A 35 6.86 -14.60 -12.49
CA ASP A 35 8.33 -14.68 -12.31
C ASP A 35 8.77 -15.82 -11.37
N PHE A 36 7.86 -16.35 -10.55
CA PHE A 36 8.15 -17.48 -9.68
C PHE A 36 8.53 -18.75 -10.47
N GLU A 37 7.94 -18.97 -11.66
CA GLU A 37 8.27 -20.12 -12.52
C GLU A 37 9.76 -20.13 -12.96
N PRO A 38 10.27 -19.10 -13.67
CA PRO A 38 11.67 -19.05 -14.07
C PRO A 38 12.61 -18.95 -12.88
N PHE A 39 12.19 -18.28 -11.79
CA PHE A 39 12.96 -18.26 -10.55
C PHE A 39 13.19 -19.67 -10.00
N CYS A 40 12.14 -20.49 -9.89
CA CYS A 40 12.27 -21.87 -9.43
C CYS A 40 13.12 -22.73 -10.38
N VAL A 41 12.94 -22.59 -11.70
CA VAL A 41 13.73 -23.35 -12.69
C VAL A 41 15.22 -23.07 -12.51
N LEU A 42 15.60 -21.82 -12.32
CA LEU A 42 17.00 -21.43 -12.14
C LEU A 42 17.54 -21.76 -10.75
N ALA A 43 16.75 -21.56 -9.70
CA ALA A 43 17.16 -21.85 -8.32
C ALA A 43 17.40 -23.34 -8.08
N PHE A 44 16.60 -24.21 -8.72
CA PHE A 44 16.71 -25.66 -8.57
C PHE A 44 17.44 -26.36 -9.73
N GLY A 45 17.93 -25.60 -10.73
CA GLY A 45 18.61 -26.16 -11.90
C GLY A 45 17.72 -27.14 -12.69
N ALA A 46 16.41 -26.92 -12.72
CA ALA A 46 15.48 -27.84 -13.35
C ALA A 46 15.62 -27.81 -14.88
N SER A 47 15.53 -28.96 -15.54
CA SER A 47 15.60 -29.09 -17.01
C SER A 47 14.30 -28.69 -17.72
N ARG A 48 13.52 -27.77 -17.14
CA ARG A 48 12.23 -27.31 -17.66
C ARG A 48 12.37 -25.96 -18.37
N PRO A 49 11.49 -25.62 -19.32
CA PRO A 49 11.51 -24.29 -19.93
C PRO A 49 11.30 -23.20 -18.88
N LEU A 50 11.98 -22.06 -19.06
CA LEU A 50 11.87 -20.90 -18.17
C LEU A 50 10.46 -20.29 -18.16
N HIS A 51 9.78 -20.33 -19.32
CA HIS A 51 8.43 -19.80 -19.51
C HIS A 51 7.54 -20.96 -19.96
N GLY A 52 6.99 -21.68 -18.99
CA GLY A 52 6.16 -22.86 -19.18
C GLY A 52 4.68 -22.52 -19.22
N PHE A 53 3.87 -23.35 -18.56
CA PHE A 53 2.41 -23.19 -18.54
C PHE A 53 1.98 -21.89 -17.82
N TRP A 54 2.72 -21.48 -16.79
CA TRP A 54 2.35 -20.30 -15.99
C TRP A 54 2.59 -18.97 -16.72
N HIS A 55 3.41 -18.97 -17.79
CA HIS A 55 3.62 -17.84 -18.70
C HIS A 55 2.72 -17.88 -19.95
N THR A 56 1.53 -18.46 -19.82
CA THR A 56 0.46 -18.41 -20.84
C THR A 56 -0.67 -17.52 -20.35
N PHE A 57 -1.49 -16.95 -21.23
CA PHE A 57 -2.65 -16.16 -20.76
C PHE A 57 -3.62 -17.01 -19.94
N LEU A 58 -3.77 -18.29 -20.31
CA LEU A 58 -4.60 -19.25 -19.58
C LEU A 58 -4.02 -19.56 -18.20
N GLY A 59 -2.77 -20.00 -18.13
CA GLY A 59 -2.10 -20.33 -16.87
C GLY A 59 -1.90 -19.10 -15.97
N GLY A 60 -1.56 -17.96 -16.55
CA GLY A 60 -1.48 -16.67 -15.86
C GLY A 60 -2.83 -16.23 -15.28
N SER A 61 -3.94 -16.46 -15.99
CA SER A 61 -5.29 -16.19 -15.47
C SER A 61 -5.66 -17.11 -14.29
N VAL A 62 -5.29 -18.39 -14.35
CA VAL A 62 -5.46 -19.33 -13.23
C VAL A 62 -4.65 -18.87 -12.02
N LEU A 63 -3.39 -18.46 -12.23
CA LEU A 63 -2.52 -17.94 -11.18
C LEU A 63 -3.08 -16.63 -10.58
N ALA A 64 -3.65 -15.76 -11.41
CA ALA A 64 -4.33 -14.55 -10.98
C ALA A 64 -5.53 -14.84 -10.07
N VAL A 65 -6.34 -15.87 -10.33
CA VAL A 65 -7.43 -16.28 -9.44
C VAL A 65 -6.89 -16.66 -8.05
N PHE A 66 -5.80 -17.42 -8.00
CA PHE A 66 -5.13 -17.75 -6.72
C PHE A 66 -4.63 -16.51 -6.00
N VAL A 67 -4.01 -15.57 -6.72
CA VAL A 67 -3.57 -14.28 -6.16
C VAL A 67 -4.75 -13.49 -5.61
N ALA A 68 -5.85 -13.39 -6.33
CA ALA A 68 -7.05 -12.68 -5.87
C ALA A 68 -7.63 -13.31 -4.60
N ALA A 69 -7.72 -14.64 -4.54
CA ALA A 69 -8.19 -15.37 -3.38
C ALA A 69 -7.27 -15.17 -2.15
N ALA A 70 -5.95 -15.24 -2.36
CA ALA A 70 -4.96 -14.98 -1.32
C ALA A 70 -5.03 -13.52 -0.82
N SER A 71 -5.08 -12.54 -1.74
CA SER A 71 -5.21 -11.12 -1.42
C SER A 71 -6.50 -10.83 -0.65
N TYR A 72 -7.62 -11.44 -1.03
CA TYR A 72 -8.89 -11.24 -0.35
C TYR A 72 -8.90 -11.83 1.07
N SER A 73 -8.26 -13.00 1.24
CA SER A 73 -8.09 -13.65 2.53
C SER A 73 -7.17 -12.85 3.46
N LEU A 74 -6.13 -12.25 2.89
CA LEU A 74 -5.13 -11.44 3.61
C LEU A 74 -5.45 -9.94 3.62
N ARG A 75 -6.62 -9.52 3.13
CA ARG A 75 -6.98 -8.10 2.91
C ARG A 75 -6.75 -7.22 4.15
N GLY A 76 -7.04 -7.74 5.34
CA GLY A 76 -6.84 -7.00 6.59
C GLY A 76 -5.35 -6.72 6.88
N ARG A 77 -4.46 -7.66 6.54
CA ARG A 77 -3.01 -7.49 6.69
C ARG A 77 -2.44 -6.59 5.59
N ILE A 78 -2.85 -6.81 4.34
CA ILE A 78 -2.46 -5.98 3.19
C ILE A 78 -2.87 -4.52 3.41
N ARG A 79 -4.09 -4.29 3.92
CA ARG A 79 -4.57 -2.95 4.27
C ARG A 79 -3.73 -2.28 5.34
N LYS A 80 -3.34 -2.99 6.41
CA LYS A 80 -2.46 -2.44 7.45
C LYS A 80 -1.09 -2.06 6.90
N LEU A 81 -0.52 -2.93 6.07
CA LEU A 81 0.78 -2.68 5.44
C LEU A 81 0.73 -1.47 4.49
N THR A 82 -0.30 -1.41 3.64
CA THR A 82 -0.47 -0.34 2.65
C THR A 82 -0.95 0.97 3.28
N ALA A 83 -1.60 0.94 4.44
CA ALA A 83 -1.95 2.13 5.21
C ALA A 83 -0.71 2.92 5.64
N PHE A 84 0.41 2.26 5.95
CA PHE A 84 1.68 2.92 6.25
C PHE A 84 2.16 3.81 5.09
N PHE A 85 1.91 3.37 3.85
CA PHE A 85 2.20 4.13 2.63
C PHE A 85 1.06 5.06 2.20
N GLY A 86 0.02 5.24 3.02
CA GLY A 86 -1.14 6.03 2.64
C GLY A 86 -1.94 5.44 1.46
N LEU A 87 -1.82 4.14 1.20
CA LEU A 87 -2.47 3.41 0.08
C LEU A 87 -3.45 2.34 0.54
N ALA A 88 -3.98 2.46 1.75
CA ALA A 88 -5.03 1.54 2.21
C ALA A 88 -6.21 1.50 1.23
N GLN A 89 -6.48 0.32 0.65
CA GLN A 89 -7.62 0.04 -0.21
C GLN A 89 -8.49 -1.05 0.43
N ASP A 90 -9.80 -0.80 0.53
CA ASP A 90 -10.80 -1.80 0.87
C ASP A 90 -11.53 -2.21 -0.41
N SER A 91 -10.88 -3.07 -1.20
CA SER A 91 -11.38 -3.51 -2.50
C SER A 91 -12.27 -4.76 -2.37
N PRO A 92 -13.40 -4.84 -3.09
CA PRO A 92 -14.15 -6.08 -3.20
C PRO A 92 -13.38 -7.14 -4.01
N PHE A 93 -13.74 -8.42 -3.85
CA PHE A 93 -13.06 -9.54 -4.53
C PHE A 93 -12.98 -9.36 -6.05
N ALA A 94 -14.07 -8.90 -6.70
CA ALA A 94 -14.09 -8.68 -8.15
C ALA A 94 -13.02 -7.68 -8.61
N LYS A 95 -12.78 -6.63 -7.82
CA LYS A 95 -11.74 -5.63 -8.10
C LYS A 95 -10.34 -6.22 -7.94
N MET A 96 -10.12 -7.02 -6.90
CA MET A 96 -8.87 -7.76 -6.71
C MET A 96 -8.61 -8.75 -7.86
N LEU A 97 -9.64 -9.49 -8.28
CA LEU A 97 -9.57 -10.42 -9.40
C LEU A 97 -9.18 -9.70 -10.70
N LEU A 98 -9.92 -8.64 -11.06
CA LEU A 98 -9.59 -7.82 -12.23
C LEU A 98 -8.15 -7.31 -12.19
N SER A 99 -7.68 -6.88 -11.02
CA SER A 99 -6.33 -6.35 -10.83
C SER A 99 -5.26 -7.43 -11.00
N SER A 100 -5.46 -8.62 -10.41
CA SER A 100 -4.53 -9.74 -10.56
C SER A 100 -4.47 -10.25 -12.00
N VAL A 101 -5.61 -10.34 -12.70
CA VAL A 101 -5.68 -10.77 -14.10
C VAL A 101 -4.99 -9.76 -14.99
N PHE A 102 -5.27 -8.46 -14.80
CA PHE A 102 -4.60 -7.40 -15.55
C PHE A 102 -3.08 -7.44 -15.33
N GLY A 103 -2.63 -7.63 -14.08
CA GLY A 103 -1.22 -7.78 -13.74
C GLY A 103 -0.57 -8.97 -14.45
N ALA A 104 -1.13 -10.18 -14.30
CA ALA A 104 -0.58 -11.39 -14.89
C ALA A 104 -0.59 -11.34 -16.43
N CYS A 105 -1.68 -10.89 -17.04
CA CYS A 105 -1.77 -10.75 -18.50
C CYS A 105 -0.80 -9.69 -19.04
N SER A 106 -0.63 -8.56 -18.35
CA SER A 106 0.34 -7.54 -18.75
C SER A 106 1.78 -8.07 -18.70
N HIS A 107 2.09 -8.88 -17.68
CA HIS A 107 3.38 -9.55 -17.56
C HIS A 107 3.62 -10.51 -18.72
N VAL A 108 2.68 -11.44 -18.96
CA VAL A 108 2.78 -12.41 -20.07
C VAL A 108 2.90 -11.71 -21.41
N LEU A 109 2.17 -10.62 -21.62
CA LEU A 109 2.24 -9.82 -22.85
C LEU A 109 3.65 -9.23 -23.04
N LEU A 110 4.21 -8.60 -22.01
CA LEU A 110 5.56 -8.02 -22.07
C LEU A 110 6.62 -9.09 -22.34
N ASP A 111 6.58 -10.22 -21.65
CA ASP A 111 7.54 -11.30 -21.87
C ASP A 111 7.38 -11.95 -23.25
N SER A 112 6.13 -12.14 -23.71
CA SER A 112 5.87 -12.69 -25.04
C SER A 112 6.41 -11.80 -26.15
N SER A 113 6.53 -10.49 -25.94
CA SER A 113 7.15 -9.62 -26.93
C SER A 113 8.65 -9.87 -27.12
N ILE A 114 9.33 -10.33 -26.05
CA ILE A 114 10.78 -10.53 -26.01
C ILE A 114 11.18 -11.97 -26.35
N TYR A 115 10.40 -12.98 -25.95
CA TYR A 115 10.81 -14.39 -26.02
C TYR A 115 10.00 -15.18 -27.06
N GLY A 116 10.63 -15.49 -28.19
CA GLY A 116 9.97 -16.18 -29.31
C GLY A 116 9.55 -17.62 -29.03
N TYR A 117 10.16 -18.28 -28.05
CA TYR A 117 9.84 -19.67 -27.67
C TYR A 117 8.61 -19.79 -26.74
N MET A 118 8.09 -18.67 -26.23
CA MET A 118 6.87 -18.68 -25.41
C MET A 118 5.66 -19.13 -26.22
N ARG A 119 4.66 -19.69 -25.54
CA ARG A 119 3.37 -20.06 -26.15
C ARG A 119 2.21 -19.35 -25.44
N PRO A 120 2.10 -18.01 -25.57
CA PRO A 120 1.15 -17.22 -24.79
C PRO A 120 -0.32 -17.66 -24.98
N LEU A 121 -0.66 -18.19 -26.16
CA LEU A 121 -2.00 -18.66 -26.52
C LEU A 121 -2.20 -20.18 -26.40
N TYR A 122 -1.36 -20.87 -25.61
CA TYR A 122 -1.52 -22.31 -25.35
C TYR A 122 -3.00 -22.69 -25.08
N PRO A 123 -3.56 -23.73 -25.74
CA PRO A 123 -2.88 -24.80 -26.47
C PRO A 123 -2.53 -24.49 -27.93
N LEU A 124 -2.81 -23.29 -28.43
CA LEU A 124 -2.33 -22.89 -29.75
C LEU A 124 -0.82 -22.69 -29.72
N ASP A 125 -0.16 -23.20 -30.76
CA ASP A 125 1.29 -23.09 -30.90
C ASP A 125 1.70 -21.73 -31.48
N GLY A 126 2.92 -21.30 -31.10
CA GLY A 126 3.54 -20.07 -31.58
C GLY A 126 3.30 -18.86 -30.68
N ASN A 127 3.99 -17.77 -31.03
CA ASN A 127 3.95 -16.50 -30.33
C ASN A 127 3.68 -15.35 -31.32
N PRO A 128 2.43 -14.87 -31.43
CA PRO A 128 2.10 -13.79 -32.36
C PRO A 128 2.63 -12.42 -31.89
N PHE A 129 3.03 -12.30 -30.62
CA PHE A 129 3.51 -11.04 -30.04
C PHE A 129 5.02 -10.87 -30.13
N PHE A 130 5.74 -11.92 -30.53
CA PHE A 130 7.20 -11.87 -30.60
C PHE A 130 7.67 -10.80 -31.59
N GLY A 131 8.58 -9.94 -31.13
CA GLY A 131 9.14 -8.86 -31.95
C GLY A 131 8.31 -7.58 -31.95
N LEU A 132 7.16 -7.52 -31.25
CA LEU A 132 6.41 -6.27 -31.07
C LEU A 132 7.19 -5.22 -30.27
N LEU A 133 7.97 -5.67 -29.28
CA LEU A 133 8.86 -4.84 -28.49
C LEU A 133 10.19 -5.57 -28.32
N SER A 134 11.28 -4.84 -28.50
CA SER A 134 12.61 -5.31 -28.14
C SER A 134 12.79 -5.32 -26.62
N ARG A 135 13.74 -6.14 -26.15
CA ARG A 135 14.17 -6.13 -24.74
C ARG A 135 14.52 -4.72 -24.24
N ARG A 136 15.12 -3.88 -25.10
CA ARG A 136 15.50 -2.51 -24.73
C ARG A 136 14.26 -1.63 -24.53
N GLU A 137 13.26 -1.76 -25.39
CA GLU A 137 12.01 -1.01 -25.29
C GLU A 137 11.21 -1.41 -24.06
N VAL A 138 11.09 -2.71 -23.75
CA VAL A 138 10.41 -3.16 -22.52
C VAL A 138 11.11 -2.61 -21.27
N CYS A 139 12.44 -2.68 -21.21
CA CYS A 139 13.21 -2.09 -20.11
C CYS A 139 12.97 -0.57 -20.01
N LEU A 140 12.97 0.15 -21.13
CA LEU A 140 12.78 1.59 -21.17
C LEU A 140 11.37 1.99 -20.74
N ILE A 141 10.34 1.33 -21.27
CA ILE A 141 8.93 1.56 -20.91
C ILE A 141 8.73 1.31 -19.42
N SER A 142 9.31 0.24 -18.87
CA SER A 142 9.18 -0.04 -17.44
C SER A 142 9.85 1.00 -16.57
N ASN A 143 11.10 1.38 -16.91
CA ASN A 143 11.82 2.39 -16.15
C ASN A 143 11.11 3.74 -16.19
N LEU A 144 10.60 4.15 -17.36
CA LEU A 144 9.81 5.37 -17.50
C LEU A 144 8.49 5.29 -16.73
N SER A 145 7.79 4.15 -16.81
CA SER A 145 6.54 3.95 -16.07
C SER A 145 6.76 4.04 -14.56
N PHE A 146 7.86 3.48 -14.06
CA PHE A 146 8.24 3.62 -12.66
C PHE A 146 8.59 5.08 -12.31
N ALA A 147 9.37 5.76 -13.16
CA ALA A 147 9.71 7.16 -12.98
C ALA A 147 8.48 8.09 -12.98
N ILE A 148 7.44 7.78 -13.76
CA ILE A 148 6.16 8.49 -13.79
C ILE A 148 5.27 8.10 -12.59
N GLY A 149 5.36 6.85 -12.13
CA GLY A 149 4.64 6.37 -10.95
C GLY A 149 5.00 7.17 -9.68
N ILE A 150 6.25 7.57 -9.52
CA ILE A 150 6.72 8.37 -8.38
C ILE A 150 5.97 9.71 -8.25
N PRO A 151 5.95 10.62 -9.24
CA PRO A 151 5.22 11.87 -9.13
C PRO A 151 3.70 11.66 -9.03
N LEU A 152 3.13 10.63 -9.68
CA LEU A 152 1.71 10.29 -9.50
C LEU A 152 1.39 9.92 -8.05
N TYR A 153 2.25 9.11 -7.42
CA TYR A 153 2.13 8.75 -6.02
C TYR A 153 2.27 9.97 -5.10
N LEU A 154 3.23 10.86 -5.36
CA LEU A 154 3.40 12.10 -4.59
C LEU A 154 2.17 13.01 -4.70
N VAL A 155 1.64 13.21 -5.91
CA VAL A 155 0.41 13.99 -6.14
C VAL A 155 -0.77 13.36 -5.41
N TYR A 156 -0.89 12.03 -5.43
CA TYR A 156 -1.92 11.29 -4.71
C TYR A 156 -1.83 11.54 -3.20
N LEU A 157 -0.64 11.44 -2.59
CA LEU A 157 -0.43 11.72 -1.17
C LEU A 157 -0.78 13.17 -0.81
N LEU A 158 -0.36 14.13 -1.63
CA LEU A 158 -0.66 15.55 -1.41
C LEU A 158 -2.17 15.84 -1.45
N ARG A 159 -2.89 15.20 -2.38
CA ARG A 159 -4.36 15.32 -2.47
C ARG A 159 -5.06 14.69 -1.26
N ARG A 160 -4.55 13.55 -0.77
CA ARG A 160 -5.08 12.88 0.42
C ARG A 160 -4.89 13.71 1.70
N CYS A 161 -3.70 14.27 1.92
CA CYS A 161 -3.46 15.20 3.04
C CYS A 161 -4.40 16.41 3.00
N ARG A 162 -4.66 17.00 1.81
CA ARG A 162 -5.60 18.13 1.68
C ARG A 162 -7.02 17.76 2.10
N THR A 163 -7.50 16.57 1.73
CA THR A 163 -8.85 16.12 2.10
C THR A 163 -9.00 15.80 3.59
N ASP A 164 -7.91 15.37 4.25
CA ASP A 164 -7.94 15.10 5.69
C ASP A 164 -7.94 16.41 6.50
N SER A 165 -7.18 17.42 6.07
CA SER A 165 -7.20 18.76 6.70
C SER A 165 -8.56 19.46 6.59
N THR A 166 -9.30 19.30 5.47
CA THR A 166 -10.62 19.94 5.32
C THR A 166 -11.71 19.26 6.16
N LYS A 167 -11.60 17.95 6.40
CA LYS A 167 -12.52 17.23 7.30
C LYS A 167 -12.19 17.45 8.78
N GLY A 168 -10.91 17.64 9.13
CA GLY A 168 -10.45 17.93 10.49
C GLY A 168 -10.91 19.28 11.06
N GLY A 169 -11.42 20.20 10.22
CA GLY A 169 -12.01 21.47 10.67
C GLY A 169 -13.39 21.34 11.34
N ASN A 170 -14.06 20.20 11.20
CA ASN A 170 -15.42 19.97 11.73
C ASN A 170 -15.52 18.83 12.75
N GLN A 171 -14.40 18.25 13.19
CA GLN A 171 -14.44 17.12 14.11
C GLN A 171 -13.25 17.13 15.06
N THR A 172 -13.40 17.89 16.14
CA THR A 172 -12.69 17.61 17.39
C THR A 172 -13.10 16.21 17.88
N TYR A 173 -12.18 15.53 18.56
CA TYR A 173 -12.31 14.21 19.22
C TYR A 173 -12.54 12.94 18.35
N ARG A 174 -11.45 12.33 17.84
CA ARG A 174 -11.10 10.91 18.13
C ARG A 174 -9.76 10.43 17.52
N THR A 175 -8.84 10.15 18.43
CA THR A 175 -7.86 9.04 18.47
C THR A 175 -6.71 8.93 17.46
N MET A 176 -5.53 8.87 18.07
CA MET A 176 -4.20 8.50 17.59
C MET A 176 -4.15 7.41 16.51
N ALA A 177 -3.90 7.83 15.27
CA ALA A 177 -3.08 7.09 14.33
C ALA A 177 -2.19 8.13 13.63
N GLY A 178 -0.91 8.19 14.00
CA GLY A 178 0.06 9.12 13.44
C GLY A 178 0.12 8.95 11.93
N THR A 179 -0.47 9.91 11.21
CA THR A 179 -0.44 9.94 9.75
C THR A 179 0.66 10.94 9.39
N PHE A 180 1.76 10.42 8.84
CA PHE A 180 2.90 11.23 8.42
C PHE A 180 2.46 12.10 7.23
N CYS A 181 2.10 13.35 7.49
CA CYS A 181 1.84 14.33 6.44
C CYS A 181 3.14 15.13 6.21
N PRO A 182 3.76 15.03 5.02
CA PRO A 182 5.08 15.61 4.76
C PRO A 182 5.06 17.14 4.61
N VAL A 183 3.88 17.78 4.61
CA VAL A 183 3.75 19.24 4.48
C VAL A 183 3.27 19.81 5.82
N GLY A 184 4.22 20.02 6.73
CA GLY A 184 4.01 20.84 7.91
C GLY A 184 3.86 22.31 7.52
N ARG A 185 2.65 22.74 7.17
CA ARG A 185 2.30 24.17 7.18
C ARG A 185 1.72 24.47 8.55
N GLN A 186 2.56 24.90 9.48
CA GLN A 186 2.08 25.56 10.69
C GLN A 186 1.32 26.82 10.25
N ARG A 187 0.00 26.81 10.35
CA ARG A 187 -0.74 28.05 10.51
C ARG A 187 -0.69 28.34 12.00
N GLU A 188 0.07 29.36 12.38
CA GLU A 188 -0.09 30.00 13.68
C GLU A 188 -1.55 30.43 13.78
N VAL A 189 -2.29 29.78 14.68
CA VAL A 189 -3.58 30.28 15.13
C VAL A 189 -3.24 31.32 16.19
N SER A 190 -3.16 32.59 15.77
CA SER A 190 -3.15 33.73 16.67
C SER A 190 -4.46 33.70 17.44
N VAL A 191 -4.40 33.32 18.71
CA VAL A 191 -5.53 33.46 19.63
C VAL A 191 -5.53 34.93 20.08
N ASP A 192 -6.36 35.75 19.43
CA ASP A 192 -6.71 37.07 19.95
C ASP A 192 -7.55 36.87 21.22
N LEU A 193 -6.91 37.02 22.38
CA LEU A 193 -7.59 37.14 23.66
C LEU A 193 -8.01 38.61 23.83
N THR A 194 -9.32 38.86 23.80
CA THR A 194 -9.92 40.15 24.15
C THR A 194 -9.66 40.49 25.62
N PRO A 195 -9.20 41.71 25.97
CA PRO A 195 -8.88 42.08 27.34
C PRO A 195 -10.07 42.79 28.01
N GLU A 196 -11.03 42.05 28.56
CA GLU A 196 -12.10 42.61 29.40
C GLU A 196 -12.54 41.54 30.41
N GLU A 197 -11.78 41.36 31.50
CA GLU A 197 -12.27 40.96 32.84
C GLU A 197 -11.08 40.57 33.73
N ARG A 198 -10.45 41.57 34.36
CA ARG A 198 -9.92 41.40 35.73
C ARG A 198 -9.64 42.74 36.40
N VAL A 199 -10.72 43.43 36.77
CA VAL A 199 -10.68 44.48 37.79
C VAL A 199 -11.00 43.84 39.15
N GLY A 200 -10.02 43.90 40.05
CA GLY A 200 -10.19 44.20 41.48
C GLY A 200 -11.00 43.24 42.37
N ALA A 201 -10.28 42.53 43.25
CA ALA A 201 -10.70 42.40 44.65
C ALA A 201 -9.50 41.98 45.51
N GLY A 202 -9.21 42.80 46.53
CA GLY A 202 -8.06 42.68 47.41
C GLY A 202 -8.20 41.64 48.52
N PHE A 203 -7.03 41.27 49.04
CA PHE A 203 -6.81 40.74 50.40
C PHE A 203 -7.41 41.70 51.47
N PRO A 204 -7.78 41.25 52.70
CA PRO A 204 -6.81 40.62 53.61
C PRO A 204 -7.33 39.58 54.63
N GLY A 205 -6.39 38.74 55.11
CA GLY A 205 -6.16 38.62 56.55
C GLY A 205 -6.70 37.43 57.35
N THR A 206 -5.74 36.75 58.00
CA THR A 206 -5.75 36.27 59.40
C THR A 206 -5.92 34.78 59.74
N ARG A 207 -4.89 34.31 60.50
CA ARG A 207 -4.88 33.32 61.61
C ARG A 207 -5.19 31.85 61.28
N ARG A 208 -4.69 30.83 61.98
CA ARG A 208 -3.67 30.53 63.02
C ARG A 208 -4.00 29.09 63.47
N GLY A 209 -3.02 28.21 63.70
CA GLY A 209 -3.23 26.94 64.46
C GLY A 209 -2.90 25.68 63.65
N ARG A 210 -1.75 25.02 63.75
CA ARG A 210 -1.11 24.30 64.88
C ARG A 210 -1.52 22.80 64.94
N ARG A 211 -0.54 21.93 64.62
CA ARG A 211 -0.21 20.59 65.22
C ARG A 211 -1.29 19.49 65.14
N THR A 212 -1.05 18.18 65.06
CA THR A 212 0.12 17.28 65.13
C THR A 212 -0.37 15.87 64.74
N ALA A 213 0.56 15.06 64.20
CA ALA A 213 0.74 13.61 64.31
C ALA A 213 -0.36 12.69 64.90
N SER A 214 -0.59 11.51 64.29
CA SER A 214 0.02 10.25 64.76
C SER A 214 -0.38 9.03 63.91
N SER A 215 0.59 8.12 63.76
CA SER A 215 0.52 6.64 63.64
C SER A 215 -0.41 6.00 62.59
N GLY A 216 -0.07 4.91 61.91
CA GLY A 216 1.02 3.97 62.07
C GLY A 216 0.63 2.65 61.38
N SER A 217 1.56 2.13 60.58
CA SER A 217 1.90 0.71 60.42
C SER A 217 0.83 -0.36 60.08
N LYS A 218 0.97 -0.91 58.87
CA LYS A 218 1.06 -2.33 58.46
C LYS A 218 0.08 -3.35 59.07
N GLY A 219 -0.71 -3.97 58.19
CA GLY A 219 -1.39 -5.25 58.42
C GLY A 219 -1.61 -6.01 57.10
N THR A 220 -0.96 -7.16 56.99
CA THR A 220 -0.93 -8.13 55.89
C THR A 220 -2.20 -9.01 55.78
N MET A 221 -2.46 -9.51 54.57
CA MET A 221 -3.11 -10.80 54.20
C MET A 221 -4.43 -11.22 54.86
N ARG A 222 -5.48 -11.43 54.05
CA ARG A 222 -6.10 -12.78 53.94
C ARG A 222 -7.03 -12.95 52.73
N LEU A 223 -6.95 -14.18 52.22
CA LEU A 223 -7.69 -14.87 51.17
C LEU A 223 -9.21 -15.04 51.42
N LYS A 224 -9.87 -15.40 50.32
CA LYS A 224 -11.12 -16.19 50.14
C LYS A 224 -12.46 -15.46 50.32
N ARG A 225 -13.19 -15.30 49.22
CA ARG A 225 -14.09 -16.34 48.69
C ARG A 225 -14.17 -16.25 47.17
#